data_AF-A0A7S0WES9-F1
#
_entry.id   AF-A0A7S0WES9-F1
#
_cell.length_a   1.000
_cell.length_b   1.000
_cell.length_c   1.000
_cell.angle_alpha   90.00
_cell.angle_beta   90.00
_cell.angle_gamma   90.00
#
_symmetry.space_group_name_H-M   'P 1'
#
loop_
_entity.id
_entity.type
_entity.pdbx_description
1 polymer ?
#
loop_
_entity_poly.entity_id
_entity_poly.type
_entity_poly.pdbx_seq_one_letter_code
_entity_poly.pdbx_strand_id
1 'polypeptide(L)'
;GGGGPLSLERLLQAFTSPEVLSENDTWYSPFCKEHVRATKTMALWTVPTHLVVHLKRFSQDGQYSRDKLESLVSFPLLGLDLSPYVRGPGLVPGGWARAAA
;
A
#
# COMPACT_ATOMS: atom_id res chain seq x y z
N GLY A 1 -20.18 12.22 7.86
CA GLY A 1 -21.20 11.48 7.08
C GLY A 1 -20.64 10.12 6.71
N GLY A 2 -21.37 9.05 7.04
CA GLY A 2 -21.20 7.70 6.47
C GLY A 2 -19.89 6.96 6.75
N GLY A 3 -19.44 6.87 8.01
CA GLY A 3 -18.23 6.12 8.36
C GLY A 3 -18.56 4.68 8.75
N GLY A 4 -18.61 3.77 7.79
CA GLY A 4 -18.47 2.34 8.12
C GLY A 4 -17.14 2.09 8.84
N PRO A 5 -17.00 1.00 9.60
CA PRO A 5 -15.76 0.67 10.29
C PRO A 5 -14.57 0.66 9.30
N LEU A 6 -13.44 1.24 9.71
CA LEU A 6 -12.20 1.20 8.92
C LEU A 6 -11.77 -0.26 8.77
N SER A 7 -11.62 -0.75 7.53
CA SER A 7 -11.27 -2.13 7.26
C SER A 7 -9.91 -2.27 6.59
N LEU A 8 -9.30 -3.45 6.72
CA LEU A 8 -8.04 -3.77 6.07
C LEU A 8 -8.15 -3.63 4.53
N GLU A 9 -9.27 -4.03 3.95
CA GLU A 9 -9.54 -3.90 2.50
C GLU A 9 -9.56 -2.43 2.07
N ARG A 10 -10.13 -1.55 2.89
CA ARG A 10 -10.10 -0.10 2.65
C ARG A 10 -8.68 0.45 2.73
N LEU A 11 -7.88 -0.04 3.67
CA LEU A 11 -6.46 0.35 3.79
C LEU A 11 -5.61 -0.17 2.62
N LEU A 12 -5.84 -1.40 2.16
CA LEU A 12 -5.18 -1.96 0.98
C LEU A 12 -5.57 -1.21 -0.30
N GLN A 13 -6.84 -0.81 -0.41
CA GLN A 13 -7.31 0.03 -1.51
C GLN A 13 -6.63 1.41 -1.50
N ALA A 14 -6.49 2.03 -0.33
CA ALA A 14 -5.79 3.30 -0.19
C ALA A 14 -4.29 3.15 -0.52
N PHE A 15 -3.65 2.10 0.00
CA PHE A 15 -2.24 1.81 -0.25
C PHE A 15 -1.91 1.59 -1.73
N THR A 16 -2.85 1.00 -2.48
CA THR A 16 -2.68 0.74 -3.92
C THR A 16 -3.27 1.82 -4.83
N SER A 17 -3.83 2.89 -4.25
CA SER A 17 -4.37 4.01 -5.03
C SER A 17 -3.25 4.93 -5.53
N PRO A 18 -3.41 5.57 -6.71
CA PRO A 18 -2.47 6.58 -7.17
C PRO A 18 -2.42 7.77 -6.20
N GLU A 19 -1.22 8.22 -5.86
CA GLU A 19 -0.97 9.40 -5.04
C GLU A 19 -0.04 10.38 -5.76
N VAL A 20 -0.23 11.68 -5.53
CA VAL A 20 0.68 12.72 -6.02
C VAL A 20 1.74 12.97 -4.96
N LEU A 21 3.01 12.87 -5.34
CA LEU A 21 4.12 13.09 -4.42
C LEU A 21 4.07 14.49 -3.80
N SER A 22 4.47 14.56 -2.54
CA SER A 22 4.58 15.83 -1.80
C SER A 22 5.77 16.65 -2.30
N GLU A 23 5.83 17.91 -1.88
CA GLU A 23 6.97 18.79 -2.20
C GLU A 23 8.28 18.30 -1.58
N ASN A 24 8.21 17.55 -0.48
CA ASN A 24 9.38 17.01 0.23
C ASN A 24 9.84 15.65 -0.32
N ASP A 25 9.04 14.98 -1.16
CA ASP A 25 9.31 13.65 -1.72
C ASP A 25 9.20 13.65 -3.27
N THR A 26 9.68 14.71 -3.92
CA THR A 26 9.60 14.85 -5.39
C THR A 26 10.47 13.82 -6.12
N TRP A 27 10.05 13.46 -7.34
CA TRP A 27 10.79 12.55 -8.21
C TRP A 27 11.59 13.31 -9.27
N TYR A 28 12.86 12.94 -9.47
CA TYR A 28 13.66 13.51 -10.55
C TYR A 28 13.28 12.87 -11.89
N SER A 29 12.70 13.67 -12.78
CA SER A 29 12.31 13.22 -14.11
C SER A 29 13.50 13.26 -15.07
N PRO A 30 13.89 12.13 -15.69
CA PRO A 30 14.96 12.12 -16.70
C PRO A 30 14.55 12.82 -18.00
N PHE A 31 13.24 12.99 -18.24
CA PHE A 31 12.72 13.66 -19.44
C PHE A 31 12.69 15.18 -19.27
N CYS A 32 12.19 15.67 -18.13
CA CYS A 32 12.14 17.10 -17.83
C CYS A 32 13.46 17.65 -17.29
N LYS A 33 14.34 16.76 -16.78
CA LYS A 33 15.61 17.06 -16.11
C LYS A 33 15.46 17.90 -14.83
N GLU A 34 14.34 17.72 -14.12
CA GLU A 34 14.00 18.45 -12.90
C GLU A 34 13.20 17.59 -11.91
N HIS A 35 13.08 18.06 -10.67
CA HIS A 35 12.23 17.45 -9.64
C HIS A 35 10.76 17.82 -9.87
N VAL A 36 9.91 16.80 -10.01
CA VAL A 36 8.48 16.96 -10.25
C VAL A 36 7.65 16.21 -9.20
N ARG A 37 6.44 16.71 -8.96
CA ARG A 37 5.42 16.01 -8.16
C ARG A 37 4.73 14.96 -9.02
N ALA A 38 5.43 13.85 -9.26
CA ALA A 38 4.91 12.76 -10.06
C ALA A 38 3.71 12.07 -9.39
N THR A 39 2.85 11.45 -10.19
CA THR A 39 1.86 10.50 -9.71
C THR A 39 2.52 9.14 -9.54
N LYS A 40 2.48 8.60 -8.31
CA LYS A 40 3.01 7.29 -7.95
C LYS A 40 1.87 6.35 -7.62
N THR A 41 1.94 5.12 -8.12
CA THR A 41 0.98 4.06 -7.79
C THR A 41 1.75 2.86 -7.26
N MET A 42 1.37 2.34 -6.10
CA MET A 42 1.91 1.09 -5.56
C MET A 42 0.97 -0.08 -5.87
N ALA A 43 1.52 -1.27 -6.02
CA ALA A 43 0.74 -2.49 -6.24
C ALA A 43 1.49 -3.72 -5.69
N LEU A 44 0.74 -4.78 -5.40
CA LEU A 44 1.33 -6.08 -5.12
C LEU A 44 1.65 -6.77 -6.44
N TRP A 45 2.91 -7.12 -6.68
CA TRP A 45 3.25 -7.88 -7.89
C TRP A 45 2.98 -9.38 -7.68
N THR A 46 3.41 -9.92 -6.54
CA THR A 46 3.13 -11.29 -6.10
C THR A 46 2.79 -11.27 -4.61
N VAL A 47 2.14 -12.32 -4.12
CA VAL A 47 1.76 -12.46 -2.71
C VAL A 47 2.53 -13.64 -2.12
N PRO A 48 3.23 -13.48 -0.99
CA PRO A 48 3.96 -14.56 -0.34
C PRO A 48 3.00 -15.56 0.34
N THR A 49 3.51 -16.76 0.64
CA THR A 49 2.75 -17.76 1.42
C THR A 49 2.42 -17.29 2.84
N HIS A 50 3.32 -16.49 3.42
CA HIS A 50 3.14 -15.86 4.72
C HIS A 50 3.23 -14.34 4.52
N LEU A 51 2.09 -13.65 4.69
CA LEU A 51 2.00 -12.20 4.56
C LEU A 51 2.01 -11.55 5.95
N VAL A 52 2.97 -10.66 6.18
CA VAL A 52 3.00 -9.79 7.37
C VAL A 52 2.42 -8.43 6.99
N VAL A 53 1.37 -8.00 7.68
CA VAL A 53 0.73 -6.70 7.47
C VAL A 53 1.07 -5.77 8.64
N HIS A 54 1.77 -4.68 8.33
CA HIS A 54 2.07 -3.63 9.30
C HIS A 54 1.08 -2.46 9.14
N LEU A 55 0.30 -2.18 10.19
CA LEU A 55 -0.52 -0.97 10.26
C LEU A 55 0.34 0.20 10.76
N LYS A 56 0.65 1.16 9.88
CA LYS A 56 1.45 2.35 10.21
C LYS A 56 0.64 3.30 11.11
N ARG A 57 0.60 3.00 12.41
CA ARG A 57 -0.16 3.75 13.41
C ARG A 57 0.60 4.91 14.05
N PHE A 58 1.92 4.92 13.93
CA PHE A 58 2.76 5.92 14.58
C PHE A 58 3.20 6.98 13.59
N SER A 59 3.02 8.23 13.95
CA SER A 59 3.58 9.39 13.25
C SER A 59 4.41 10.22 14.21
N GLN A 60 5.47 10.82 13.69
CA GLN A 60 6.25 11.81 14.39
C GLN A 60 6.14 13.11 13.61
N ASP A 61 5.62 14.15 14.25
CA ASP A 61 5.58 15.50 13.70
C ASP A 61 6.55 16.40 14.49
N GLY A 62 7.60 16.85 13.81
CA GLY A 62 8.72 17.55 14.45
C GLY A 62 9.48 16.70 15.48
N GLN A 63 10.15 17.38 16.41
CA GLN A 63 11.04 16.73 17.39
C GLN A 63 10.32 16.19 18.63
N TYR A 64 9.12 16.70 18.91
CA TYR A 64 8.41 16.45 20.18
C TYR A 64 7.01 15.88 20.03
N SER A 65 6.41 15.87 18.83
CA SER A 65 5.10 15.23 18.64
C SER A 65 5.27 13.79 18.21
N ARG A 66 4.70 12.86 18.98
CA ARG A 66 4.56 11.45 18.63
C ARG A 66 3.11 11.07 18.85
N ASP A 67 2.42 10.71 17.77
CA ASP A 67 1.02 10.34 17.81
C ASP A 67 0.84 8.87 17.46
N LYS A 68 -0.17 8.25 18.07
CA LYS A 68 -0.61 6.88 17.78
C LYS A 68 -2.07 6.90 17.33
N LEU A 69 -2.32 6.34 16.15
CA LEU A 69 -3.68 6.10 15.65
C LEU A 69 -4.32 4.94 16.41
N GLU A 70 -5.35 5.25 17.19
CA GLU A 70 -6.15 4.27 17.96
C GLU A 70 -7.36 3.72 17.19
N SER A 71 -7.54 4.10 15.91
CA SER A 71 -8.67 3.66 15.10
C SER A 71 -8.72 2.12 15.01
N LEU A 72 -9.89 1.55 15.31
CA LEU A 72 -10.14 0.13 15.14
C LEU A 72 -10.12 -0.21 13.65
N VAL A 73 -9.37 -1.25 13.29
CA VAL A 73 -9.30 -1.76 11.93
C VAL A 73 -9.93 -3.15 11.94
N SER A 74 -11.04 -3.34 11.22
CA SER A 74 -11.61 -4.66 11.00
C SER A 74 -10.80 -5.42 9.95
N PHE A 75 -10.59 -6.71 10.18
CA PHE A 75 -9.92 -7.59 9.23
C PHE A 75 -10.49 -9.00 9.36
N PRO A 76 -10.55 -9.77 8.25
CA PRO A 76 -11.00 -11.14 8.30
C PRO A 76 -9.95 -12.03 8.96
N LEU A 77 -10.39 -12.98 9.80
CA LEU A 77 -9.51 -14.02 10.35
C LEU A 77 -9.21 -15.12 9.33
N LEU A 78 -10.11 -15.33 8.36
CA LEU A 78 -10.02 -16.31 7.30
C LEU A 78 -10.53 -15.71 5.99
N GLY A 79 -9.93 -16.10 4.86
CA GLY A 79 -10.42 -15.72 3.55
C GLY A 79 -10.17 -14.25 3.16
N LEU A 80 -9.02 -13.68 3.53
CA LEU A 80 -8.59 -12.39 3.00
C LEU A 80 -8.31 -12.52 1.49
N ASP A 81 -9.13 -11.86 0.66
CA ASP A 81 -8.91 -11.82 -0.79
C ASP A 81 -7.99 -10.64 -1.17
N LEU A 82 -6.80 -10.97 -1.65
CA LEU A 82 -5.81 -9.99 -2.12
C LEU A 82 -5.85 -9.78 -3.63
N SER A 83 -6.61 -10.59 -4.36
CA SER A 83 -6.66 -10.58 -5.83
C SER A 83 -6.90 -9.18 -6.44
N PRO A 84 -7.77 -8.32 -5.89
CA PRO A 84 -7.99 -6.97 -6.44
C PRO A 84 -6.75 -6.07 -6.45
N TYR A 85 -5.80 -6.33 -5.53
CA TYR A 85 -4.62 -5.51 -5.28
C TYR A 85 -3.35 -6.05 -5.96
N VAL A 86 -3.43 -7.23 -6.58
CA VAL A 86 -2.33 -7.86 -7.31
C VAL A 86 -2.33 -7.41 -8.77
N ARG A 87 -1.13 -7.14 -9.31
CA ARG A 87 -0.91 -6.73 -10.71
C ARG A 87 0.02 -7.64 -11.48
N GLY A 88 0.81 -8.46 -10.78
CA GLY A 88 1.59 -9.50 -11.44
C GLY A 88 0.74 -10.73 -11.74
N PRO A 89 1.36 -11.79 -12.29
CA PRO A 89 0.65 -12.91 -12.91
C PRO A 89 -0.02 -13.91 -11.94
N GLY A 90 -0.44 -13.46 -10.75
CA GLY A 90 -1.16 -14.27 -9.77
C GLY A 90 -0.29 -15.18 -8.92
N LEU A 91 -0.90 -15.74 -7.87
CA LEU A 91 -0.27 -16.70 -6.95
C LEU A 91 0.15 -17.97 -7.72
N VAL A 92 1.44 -18.29 -7.72
CA VAL A 92 1.93 -19.62 -8.07
C VAL A 92 2.06 -20.40 -6.75
N PRO A 93 1.21 -21.38 -6.45
CA PRO A 93 1.43 -22.24 -5.29
C PRO A 93 2.75 -23.00 -5.47
N GLY A 94 3.75 -22.72 -4.62
CA GLY A 94 4.97 -23.53 -4.51
C GLY A 94 6.07 -23.35 -5.56
N GLY A 95 6.10 -22.28 -6.37
CA GLY A 95 7.10 -22.14 -7.43
C GLY A 95 7.65 -20.74 -7.60
N TRP A 96 8.98 -20.60 -7.49
CA TRP A 96 9.75 -19.45 -7.98
C TRP A 96 9.80 -19.37 -9.53
N ALA A 97 9.08 -20.24 -10.22
CA ALA A 97 9.02 -20.25 -11.67
C ALA A 97 8.06 -19.17 -12.18
N ARG A 98 8.59 -18.32 -13.08
CA ARG A 98 7.89 -17.26 -13.80
C ARG A 98 6.54 -17.76 -14.31
N ALA A 99 5.45 -17.04 -14.04
CA ALA A 99 4.32 -17.10 -14.93
C ALA A 99 4.70 -16.32 -16.20
N ALA A 100 4.94 -17.08 -17.26
CA ALA A 100 5.12 -16.57 -18.61
C ALA A 100 3.75 -16.44 -19.27
N ALA A 101 3.38 -15.21 -19.62
CA ALA A 101 2.72 -14.83 -20.87
C ALA A 101 2.90 -13.32 -21.04
#